data_AF-A0A1G0YEY0-F1
#
_entry.id   AF-A0A1G0YEY0-F1
#
_cell.length_a   1.000
_cell.length_b   1.000
_cell.length_c   1.000
_cell.angle_alpha   90.00
_cell.angle_beta   90.00
_cell.angle_gamma   90.00
#
_symmetry.space_group_name_H-M   'P 1'
#
loop_
_entity.id
_entity.type
_entity.pdbx_description
1 polymer ?
#
loop_
_entity_poly.entity_id
_entity_poly.type
_entity_poly.pdbx_seq_one_letter_code
_entity_poly.pdbx_strand_id
1 'polypeptide(L)'
;METRKTDVMDGFTVVRMVKHAKDAGVEPIRKAEPESSAPKPPERAEPVRHIGKTVQPTKRLIRCYECAYEFSLTVRVAKTHCPKCRTALELTDYKIEGEWTQDLKTAGQIHLMAGSLFKQGRVIGQDVILEGQVEGGTVEAYGTLEIRRGAEFPEGQVKSRHLRIAPGAEVILRQKTLQHDVDVAGILEAELEVSGLLTIKAGGHLRGRVNSRHLIVEDGGGLTARVFIWPQAAGAENGP
;
A
#
# COMPACT_ATOMS: atom_id res chain seq x y z
N MET A 1 -18.22 13.16 -77.63
CA MET A 1 -16.74 13.07 -77.57
C MET A 1 -16.22 14.49 -77.52
N GLU A 2 -15.76 14.96 -76.36
CA GLU A 2 -14.86 16.11 -76.24
C GLU A 2 -14.16 16.03 -74.89
N THR A 3 -12.84 15.87 -74.94
CA THR A 3 -11.93 15.62 -73.82
C THR A 3 -11.42 16.94 -73.25
N ARG A 4 -11.68 17.20 -71.97
CA ARG A 4 -11.08 18.33 -71.23
C ARG A 4 -9.73 17.90 -70.66
N LYS A 5 -8.64 18.50 -71.15
CA LYS A 5 -7.28 18.38 -70.59
C LYS A 5 -7.24 18.99 -69.18
N THR A 6 -6.90 18.20 -68.17
CA THR A 6 -6.48 18.68 -66.86
C THR A 6 -4.98 18.94 -66.86
N ASP A 7 -4.62 20.20 -66.58
CA ASP A 7 -3.26 20.62 -66.27
C ASP A 7 -2.90 20.13 -64.86
N VAL A 8 -1.82 19.37 -64.75
CA VAL A 8 -1.36 18.77 -63.49
C VAL A 8 -0.32 19.73 -62.91
N MET A 9 -0.74 20.50 -61.89
CA MET A 9 0.17 21.32 -61.10
C MET A 9 1.04 20.44 -60.20
N ASP A 10 2.36 20.53 -60.38
CA ASP A 10 3.34 19.77 -59.60
C ASP A 10 3.45 20.26 -58.15
N GLY A 11 3.63 19.32 -57.23
CA GLY A 11 3.51 19.47 -55.78
C GLY A 11 4.47 20.48 -55.15
N PHE A 12 5.53 20.87 -55.86
CA PHE A 12 6.44 21.93 -55.41
C PHE A 12 5.82 23.33 -55.38
N THR A 13 4.78 23.57 -56.19
CA THR A 13 4.06 24.88 -56.21
C THR A 13 3.20 25.06 -54.97
N VAL A 14 2.61 23.97 -54.46
CA VAL A 14 1.77 23.98 -53.26
C VAL A 14 2.61 24.25 -52.00
N VAL A 15 3.80 23.67 -51.91
CA VAL A 15 4.70 23.88 -50.76
C VAL A 15 5.20 25.32 -50.68
N ARG A 16 5.41 25.99 -51.82
CA ARG A 16 5.85 27.40 -51.85
C ARG A 16 4.75 28.36 -51.40
N MET A 17 3.48 28.07 -51.67
CA MET A 17 2.35 28.89 -51.23
C MET A 17 2.09 28.81 -49.72
N VAL A 18 2.29 27.65 -49.09
CA VAL A 18 2.10 27.50 -47.63
C VAL A 18 3.19 28.21 -46.84
N LYS A 19 4.41 28.33 -47.38
CA LYS A 19 5.51 29.01 -46.69
C LYS A 19 5.31 30.53 -46.60
N HIS A 20 4.67 31.15 -47.59
CA HIS A 20 4.35 32.59 -47.55
C HIS A 20 3.18 32.95 -46.61
N ALA A 21 2.31 31.98 -46.27
CA ALA A 21 1.18 32.24 -45.37
C ALA A 21 1.57 32.21 -43.87
N LYS A 22 2.70 31.59 -43.52
CA LYS A 22 3.20 31.54 -42.12
C LYS A 22 3.94 32.81 -41.68
N ASP A 23 4.49 33.60 -42.61
CA ASP A 23 5.15 34.87 -42.29
C ASP A 23 4.17 36.03 -42.06
N ALA A 24 2.88 35.83 -42.30
CA ALA A 24 1.86 36.87 -42.18
C ALA A 24 1.14 36.94 -40.82
N GLY A 25 1.49 36.10 -39.82
CA GLY A 25 1.18 36.35 -38.40
C GLY A 25 -0.27 36.72 -38.03
N VAL A 26 -1.28 36.03 -38.56
CA VAL A 26 -2.69 36.25 -38.15
C VAL A 26 -3.33 34.94 -37.69
N GLU A 27 -3.56 34.81 -36.39
CA GLU A 27 -4.54 33.87 -35.82
C GLU A 27 -5.77 34.65 -35.33
N PRO A 28 -7.00 34.31 -35.76
CA PRO A 28 -8.20 34.79 -35.09
C PRO A 28 -8.96 33.67 -34.36
N ILE A 29 -8.98 33.82 -33.04
CA ILE A 29 -10.10 33.75 -32.07
C ILE A 29 -11.31 32.88 -32.48
N ARG A 30 -11.57 31.81 -31.72
CA ARG A 30 -12.83 31.03 -31.75
C ARG A 30 -13.78 31.47 -30.63
N LYS A 31 -15.01 31.86 -30.98
CA LYS A 31 -16.18 31.93 -30.08
C LYS A 31 -17.08 30.69 -30.32
N ALA A 32 -17.53 30.06 -29.24
CA ALA A 32 -18.65 29.09 -29.20
C ALA A 32 -19.99 29.87 -29.29
N GLU A 33 -21.15 29.39 -29.77
CA GLU A 33 -21.98 28.16 -29.67
C GLU A 33 -23.14 28.32 -30.73
N PRO A 34 -24.21 27.50 -30.86
CA PRO A 34 -24.49 26.10 -30.47
C PRO A 34 -25.10 25.24 -31.64
N GLU A 35 -25.51 24.01 -31.31
CA GLU A 35 -25.92 22.86 -32.15
C GLU A 35 -27.19 23.01 -33.04
N SER A 36 -27.20 22.32 -34.19
CA SER A 36 -28.43 21.74 -34.78
C SER A 36 -28.16 20.61 -35.80
N SER A 37 -28.61 19.41 -35.43
CA SER A 37 -29.06 18.20 -36.17
C SER A 37 -28.76 17.98 -37.68
N ALA A 38 -28.08 16.86 -38.00
CA ALA A 38 -28.59 15.69 -38.76
C ALA A 38 -27.43 14.76 -39.24
N PRO A 39 -27.66 13.43 -39.44
CA PRO A 39 -26.62 12.40 -39.36
C PRO A 39 -25.97 12.04 -40.71
N LYS A 40 -24.66 11.71 -40.71
CA LYS A 40 -23.92 11.14 -41.86
C LYS A 40 -23.78 9.61 -41.74
N PRO A 41 -23.92 8.83 -42.84
CA PRO A 41 -23.74 7.36 -42.87
C PRO A 41 -22.28 6.91 -42.64
N PRO A 42 -22.04 5.64 -42.27
CA PRO A 42 -20.81 5.20 -41.62
C PRO A 42 -19.66 5.04 -42.62
N GLU A 43 -18.62 5.85 -42.44
CA GLU A 43 -17.33 5.67 -43.10
C GLU A 43 -16.56 4.56 -42.37
N ARG A 44 -16.08 3.58 -43.13
CA ARG A 44 -15.35 2.39 -42.63
C ARG A 44 -14.19 2.82 -41.74
N ALA A 45 -14.29 2.53 -40.44
CA ALA A 45 -13.17 2.68 -39.52
C ALA A 45 -12.10 1.64 -39.84
N GLU A 46 -10.91 2.13 -40.22
CA GLU A 46 -9.68 1.34 -40.20
C GLU A 46 -9.46 0.80 -38.78
N PRO A 47 -8.92 -0.42 -38.62
CA PRO A 47 -8.73 -1.01 -37.30
C PRO A 47 -7.63 -0.25 -36.57
N VAL A 48 -8.02 0.73 -35.75
CA VAL A 48 -7.17 1.34 -34.74
C VAL A 48 -6.73 0.21 -33.82
N ARG A 49 -5.47 -0.22 -33.98
CA ARG A 49 -4.82 -1.11 -33.03
C ARG A 49 -4.70 -0.36 -31.72
N HIS A 50 -5.70 -0.50 -30.86
CA HIS A 50 -5.56 -0.12 -29.46
C HIS A 50 -4.45 -0.99 -28.89
N ILE A 51 -3.25 -0.41 -28.79
CA ILE A 51 -2.20 -0.92 -27.91
C ILE A 51 -2.81 -0.80 -26.52
N GLY A 52 -3.45 -1.88 -26.07
CA GLY A 52 -4.00 -1.98 -24.72
C GLY A 52 -2.88 -1.61 -23.77
N LYS A 53 -3.12 -0.62 -22.91
CA LYS A 53 -2.18 -0.23 -21.85
C LYS A 53 -1.79 -1.50 -21.11
N THR A 54 -0.57 -1.97 -21.31
CA THR A 54 -0.02 -3.13 -20.60
C THR A 54 0.16 -2.72 -19.15
N VAL A 55 -0.85 -2.97 -18.32
CA VAL A 55 -0.76 -2.76 -16.88
C VAL A 55 0.32 -3.70 -16.36
N GLN A 56 1.47 -3.15 -16.00
CA GLN A 56 2.53 -3.93 -15.36
C GLN A 56 1.96 -4.57 -14.10
N PRO A 57 2.08 -5.90 -13.94
CA PRO A 57 1.57 -6.57 -12.75
C PRO A 57 2.28 -6.05 -11.50
N THR A 58 1.51 -5.56 -10.52
CA THR A 58 2.05 -5.10 -9.24
C THR A 58 2.80 -6.25 -8.56
N LYS A 59 4.04 -5.99 -8.15
CA LYS A 59 4.84 -6.90 -7.33
C LYS A 59 4.48 -6.65 -5.86
N ARG A 60 4.18 -7.71 -5.10
CA ARG A 60 3.95 -7.68 -3.65
C ARG A 60 5.10 -8.40 -2.96
N LEU A 61 5.66 -7.80 -1.92
CA LEU A 61 6.62 -8.47 -1.03
C LEU A 61 5.83 -9.37 -0.06
N ILE A 62 6.23 -10.63 0.04
CA ILE A 62 5.59 -11.62 0.92
C ILE A 62 6.68 -12.28 1.75
N ARG A 63 6.32 -12.59 3.00
CA ARG A 63 7.17 -13.33 3.93
C ARG A 63 6.56 -14.68 4.23
N CYS A 64 7.37 -15.72 4.19
CA CYS A 64 6.93 -17.06 4.56
C CYS A 64 6.68 -17.14 6.08
N TYR A 65 5.50 -17.60 6.49
CA TYR A 65 5.14 -17.78 7.90
C TYR A 65 5.83 -18.97 8.59
N GLU A 66 6.57 -19.81 7.86
CA GLU A 66 7.33 -20.93 8.46
C GLU A 66 8.83 -20.64 8.56
N CYS A 67 9.47 -20.12 7.48
CA CYS A 67 10.92 -19.92 7.45
C CYS A 67 11.36 -18.45 7.43
N ALA A 68 10.41 -17.52 7.53
CA ALA A 68 10.62 -16.08 7.54
C ALA A 68 11.33 -15.50 6.28
N TYR A 69 11.47 -16.28 5.20
CA TYR A 69 12.07 -15.82 3.95
C TYR A 69 11.16 -14.83 3.22
N GLU A 70 11.73 -13.70 2.81
CA GLU A 70 11.05 -12.63 2.09
C GLU A 70 11.31 -12.71 0.58
N PHE A 71 10.27 -12.62 -0.23
CA PHE A 71 10.37 -12.66 -1.68
C PHE A 71 9.22 -11.90 -2.34
N SER A 72 9.46 -11.40 -3.56
CA SER A 72 8.44 -10.67 -4.31
C SER A 72 7.67 -11.61 -5.23
N LEU A 73 6.35 -11.49 -5.26
CA LEU A 73 5.48 -12.19 -6.21
C LEU A 73 4.61 -11.24 -7.00
N THR A 74 4.18 -11.71 -8.16
CA THR A 74 3.17 -11.05 -8.97
C THR A 74 1.78 -11.44 -8.46
N VAL A 75 0.93 -10.46 -8.16
CA VAL A 75 -0.32 -10.57 -7.36
C VAL A 75 -1.42 -11.51 -7.93
N ARG A 76 -1.25 -12.10 -9.11
CA ARG A 76 -2.30 -12.94 -9.74
C ARG A 76 -2.42 -14.37 -9.19
N VAL A 77 -1.66 -14.71 -8.15
CA VAL A 77 -1.57 -16.09 -7.66
C VAL A 77 -2.21 -16.18 -6.27
N ALA A 78 -3.22 -17.05 -6.11
CA ALA A 78 -3.88 -17.28 -4.82
C ALA A 78 -3.11 -18.25 -3.90
N LYS A 79 -2.29 -19.14 -4.48
CA LYS A 79 -1.46 -20.12 -3.76
C LYS A 79 -0.08 -20.19 -4.38
N THR A 80 0.95 -20.04 -3.55
CA THR A 80 2.35 -20.13 -3.98
C THR A 80 3.12 -21.09 -3.09
N HIS A 81 4.37 -21.38 -3.43
CA HIS A 81 5.28 -22.10 -2.55
C HIS A 81 6.42 -21.18 -2.14
N CYS A 82 6.89 -21.31 -0.90
CA CYS A 82 8.09 -20.62 -0.48
C CYS A 82 9.31 -21.15 -1.25
N PRO A 83 10.12 -20.30 -1.90
CA PRO A 83 11.31 -20.74 -2.63
C PRO A 83 12.41 -21.32 -1.73
N LYS A 84 12.38 -21.05 -0.42
CA LYS A 84 13.36 -21.55 0.56
C LYS A 84 12.94 -22.88 1.18
N CYS A 85 11.77 -22.93 1.82
CA CYS A 85 11.32 -24.11 2.57
C CYS A 85 10.27 -24.97 1.83
N ARG A 86 9.81 -24.55 0.65
CA ARG A 86 8.79 -25.23 -0.18
C ARG A 86 7.40 -25.38 0.46
N THR A 87 7.16 -24.79 1.63
CA THR A 87 5.82 -24.73 2.23
C THR A 87 4.84 -24.05 1.27
N ALA A 88 3.66 -24.64 1.09
CA ALA A 88 2.55 -24.03 0.38
C ALA A 88 2.01 -22.86 1.20
N LEU A 89 1.93 -21.68 0.59
CA LEU A 89 1.43 -20.45 1.18
C LEU A 89 0.14 -20.06 0.45
N GLU A 90 -0.93 -19.87 1.21
CA GLU A 90 -2.18 -19.31 0.72
C GLU A 90 -2.13 -17.79 0.86
N LEU A 91 -2.44 -17.04 -0.19
CA LEU A 91 -2.45 -15.57 -0.19
C LEU A 91 -3.85 -14.99 -0.06
N THR A 92 -4.79 -15.80 0.42
CA THR A 92 -6.18 -15.41 0.61
C THR A 92 -6.30 -14.48 1.80
N ASP A 93 -7.00 -13.36 1.61
CA ASP A 93 -7.33 -12.45 2.69
C ASP A 93 -8.57 -12.96 3.44
N TYR A 94 -8.57 -12.84 4.76
CA TYR A 94 -9.67 -13.31 5.61
C TYR A 94 -10.25 -12.17 6.42
N LYS A 95 -11.58 -12.18 6.56
CA LYS A 95 -12.32 -11.32 7.47
C LYS A 95 -12.99 -12.19 8.52
N ILE A 96 -12.71 -11.89 9.78
CA ILE A 96 -13.29 -12.58 10.91
C ILE A 96 -14.36 -11.67 11.49
N GLU A 97 -15.59 -12.14 11.40
CA GLU A 97 -16.78 -11.51 11.95
C GLU A 97 -17.35 -12.41 13.05
N GLY A 98 -17.69 -11.82 14.20
CA GLY A 98 -18.19 -12.56 15.35
C GLY A 98 -17.11 -13.38 16.08
N GLU A 99 -17.53 -14.48 16.71
CA GLU A 99 -16.67 -15.31 17.55
C GLU A 99 -15.79 -16.25 16.72
N TRP A 100 -14.50 -16.27 17.01
CA TRP A 100 -13.53 -17.14 16.36
C TRP A 100 -12.66 -17.91 17.37
N THR A 101 -12.50 -19.21 17.12
CA THR A 101 -11.83 -20.15 18.03
C THR A 101 -10.86 -21.10 17.32
N GLN A 102 -10.66 -20.93 16.02
CA GLN A 102 -9.87 -21.85 15.20
C GLN A 102 -8.51 -21.26 14.83
N ASP A 103 -7.56 -22.14 14.53
CA ASP A 103 -6.28 -21.72 13.94
C ASP A 103 -6.50 -21.24 12.51
N LEU A 104 -5.85 -20.12 12.16
CA LEU A 104 -5.88 -19.56 10.82
C LEU A 104 -4.47 -19.15 10.43
N LYS A 105 -3.96 -19.68 9.32
CA LYS A 105 -2.67 -19.29 8.76
C LYS A 105 -2.85 -18.85 7.31
N THR A 106 -2.40 -17.65 6.99
CA THR A 106 -2.37 -17.14 5.62
C THR A 106 -1.15 -16.23 5.41
N ALA A 107 -0.66 -16.18 4.17
CA ALA A 107 0.26 -15.14 3.69
C ALA A 107 -0.49 -13.92 3.10
N GLY A 108 -1.82 -13.88 3.27
CA GLY A 108 -2.67 -12.72 3.02
C GLY A 108 -2.87 -11.85 4.25
N GLN A 109 -3.80 -10.92 4.14
CA GLN A 109 -4.25 -10.04 5.22
C GLN A 109 -5.36 -10.70 6.03
N ILE A 110 -5.33 -10.54 7.36
CA ILE A 110 -6.41 -10.97 8.26
C ILE A 110 -7.01 -9.72 8.91
N HIS A 111 -8.32 -9.55 8.80
CA HIS A 111 -9.05 -8.45 9.43
C HIS A 111 -9.98 -9.00 10.51
N LEU A 112 -9.62 -8.75 11.76
CA LEU A 112 -10.48 -8.97 12.92
C LEU A 112 -11.39 -7.75 13.04
N MET A 113 -12.62 -7.88 12.53
CA MET A 113 -13.56 -6.76 12.38
C MET A 113 -14.03 -6.21 13.74
N ALA A 114 -14.57 -4.99 13.74
CA ALA A 114 -15.25 -4.45 14.91
C ALA A 114 -16.35 -5.41 15.40
N GLY A 115 -16.36 -5.69 16.70
CA GLY A 115 -17.30 -6.66 17.31
C GLY A 115 -16.93 -8.14 17.12
N SER A 116 -15.80 -8.44 16.46
CA SER A 116 -15.24 -9.80 16.47
C SER A 116 -14.63 -10.14 17.83
N LEU A 117 -14.72 -11.41 18.21
CA LEU A 117 -14.19 -11.94 19.47
C LEU A 117 -13.31 -13.15 19.20
N PHE A 118 -12.00 -12.98 19.34
CA PHE A 118 -11.02 -14.07 19.22
C PHE A 118 -10.73 -14.67 20.59
N LYS A 119 -11.24 -15.88 20.84
CA LYS A 119 -11.14 -16.53 22.15
C LYS A 119 -9.96 -17.48 22.28
N GLN A 120 -9.61 -18.20 21.22
CA GLN A 120 -8.53 -19.20 21.24
C GLN A 120 -8.03 -19.53 19.84
N GLY A 121 -6.86 -20.17 19.79
CA GLY A 121 -6.18 -20.60 18.58
C GLY A 121 -4.98 -19.73 18.24
N ARG A 122 -4.44 -19.93 17.04
CA ARG A 122 -3.31 -19.16 16.50
C ARG A 122 -3.68 -18.58 15.14
N VAL A 123 -3.71 -17.25 15.09
CA VAL A 123 -3.97 -16.47 13.87
C VAL A 123 -2.64 -15.92 13.38
N ILE A 124 -2.25 -16.32 12.17
CA ILE A 124 -0.98 -15.94 11.55
C ILE A 124 -1.26 -15.36 10.18
N GLY A 125 -0.91 -14.08 10.01
CA GLY A 125 -1.09 -13.35 8.75
C GLY A 125 0.21 -12.72 8.25
N GLN A 126 0.25 -12.37 6.97
CA GLN A 126 1.25 -11.42 6.46
C GLN A 126 0.98 -10.05 7.07
N ASP A 127 -0.26 -9.58 6.96
CA ASP A 127 -0.71 -8.33 7.56
C ASP A 127 -1.96 -8.62 8.42
N VAL A 128 -2.09 -7.98 9.57
CA VAL A 128 -3.26 -8.13 10.43
C VAL A 128 -3.83 -6.78 10.77
N ILE A 129 -5.14 -6.61 10.55
CA ILE A 129 -5.91 -5.44 10.98
C ILE A 129 -6.76 -5.86 12.16
N LEU A 130 -6.60 -5.18 13.29
CA LEU A 130 -7.31 -5.45 14.54
C LEU A 130 -8.27 -4.30 14.86
N GLU A 131 -9.57 -4.57 14.82
CA GLU A 131 -10.66 -3.68 15.26
C GLU A 131 -11.53 -4.33 16.35
N GLY A 132 -11.43 -5.65 16.56
CA GLY A 132 -12.19 -6.41 17.56
C GLY A 132 -11.40 -6.74 18.82
N GLN A 133 -11.92 -7.71 19.58
CA GLN A 133 -11.39 -8.13 20.88
C GLN A 133 -10.64 -9.47 20.78
N VAL A 134 -9.49 -9.54 21.44
CA VAL A 134 -8.67 -10.74 21.62
C VAL A 134 -8.70 -11.07 23.11
N GLU A 135 -9.36 -12.18 23.49
CA GLU A 135 -9.39 -12.66 24.88
C GLU A 135 -8.32 -13.73 25.13
N GLY A 136 -8.09 -14.57 24.12
CA GLY A 136 -7.16 -15.68 24.22
C GLY A 136 -6.56 -16.09 22.88
N GLY A 137 -5.54 -16.94 22.94
CA GLY A 137 -4.79 -17.37 21.77
C GLY A 137 -3.62 -16.44 21.43
N THR A 138 -3.18 -16.45 20.18
CA THR A 138 -2.09 -15.59 19.70
C THR A 138 -2.37 -15.10 18.28
N VAL A 139 -2.19 -13.80 18.08
CA VAL A 139 -2.28 -13.12 16.78
C VAL A 139 -0.87 -12.68 16.38
N GLU A 140 -0.39 -13.17 15.24
CA GLU A 140 0.97 -12.92 14.75
C GLU A 140 0.92 -12.34 13.33
N ALA A 141 1.46 -11.14 13.16
CA ALA A 141 1.63 -10.49 11.87
C ALA A 141 3.12 -10.49 11.47
N TYR A 142 3.48 -11.21 10.41
CA TYR A 142 4.88 -11.27 9.97
C TYR A 142 5.35 -10.00 9.24
N GLY A 143 4.42 -9.25 8.69
CA GLY A 143 4.60 -7.91 8.15
C GLY A 143 4.04 -6.88 9.12
N THR A 144 2.87 -6.34 8.80
CA THR A 144 2.29 -5.21 9.53
C THR A 144 1.10 -5.64 10.38
N LEU A 145 1.11 -5.23 11.64
CA LEU A 145 -0.06 -5.22 12.49
C LEU A 145 -0.60 -3.80 12.59
N GLU A 146 -1.80 -3.59 12.09
CA GLU A 146 -2.52 -2.31 12.20
C GLU A 146 -3.59 -2.42 13.30
N ILE A 147 -3.38 -1.68 14.38
CA ILE A 147 -4.35 -1.56 15.47
C ILE A 147 -5.25 -0.36 15.17
N ARG A 148 -6.55 -0.62 15.12
CA ARG A 148 -7.58 0.38 14.86
C ARG A 148 -8.43 0.64 16.10
N ARG A 149 -9.31 1.63 15.99
CA ARG A 149 -10.22 2.02 17.06
C ARG A 149 -11.12 0.84 17.46
N GLY A 150 -11.27 0.63 18.76
CA GLY A 150 -12.09 -0.45 19.32
C GLY A 150 -11.35 -1.78 19.52
N ALA A 151 -10.08 -1.84 19.11
CA ALA A 151 -9.24 -3.00 19.36
C ALA A 151 -8.95 -3.17 20.86
N GLU A 152 -9.25 -4.35 21.39
CA GLU A 152 -8.94 -4.73 22.76
C GLU A 152 -8.15 -6.03 22.76
N PHE A 153 -7.00 -6.05 23.41
CA PHE A 153 -6.17 -7.24 23.48
C PHE A 153 -5.25 -7.19 24.70
N PRO A 154 -4.96 -8.33 25.33
CA PRO A 154 -3.94 -8.40 26.36
C PRO A 154 -2.55 -8.38 25.73
N GLU A 155 -1.63 -7.75 26.45
CA GLU A 155 -0.23 -7.67 26.06
C GLU A 155 0.38 -9.08 25.96
N GLY A 156 1.21 -9.31 24.94
CA GLY A 156 1.87 -10.61 24.71
C GLY A 156 1.08 -11.61 23.83
N GLN A 157 -0.24 -11.43 23.68
CA GLN A 157 -1.02 -12.24 22.72
C GLN A 157 -0.90 -11.74 21.28
N VAL A 158 -0.44 -10.50 21.10
CA VAL A 158 -0.30 -9.88 19.79
C VAL A 158 1.18 -9.66 19.50
N LYS A 159 1.64 -10.18 18.35
CA LYS A 159 3.03 -10.10 17.92
C LYS A 159 3.11 -9.56 16.50
N SER A 160 4.07 -8.70 16.24
CA SER A 160 4.30 -8.19 14.89
C SER A 160 5.74 -7.78 14.67
N ARG A 161 6.13 -7.63 13.40
CA ARG A 161 7.40 -6.99 13.07
C ARG A 161 7.25 -5.48 12.93
N HIS A 162 6.21 -5.03 12.23
CA HIS A 162 5.87 -3.62 12.06
C HIS A 162 4.53 -3.32 12.75
N LEU A 163 4.54 -2.36 13.66
CA LEU A 163 3.37 -1.99 14.45
C LEU A 163 2.84 -0.66 13.91
N ARG A 164 1.56 -0.62 13.56
CA ARG A 164 0.90 0.60 13.11
C ARG A 164 -0.29 0.90 14.01
N ILE A 165 -0.29 2.08 14.62
CA ILE A 165 -1.45 2.59 15.35
C ILE A 165 -2.23 3.50 14.41
N ALA A 166 -3.43 3.09 14.02
CA ALA A 166 -4.25 3.84 13.08
C ALA A 166 -4.79 5.14 13.71
N PRO A 167 -5.19 6.13 12.89
CA PRO A 167 -5.83 7.34 13.38
C PRO A 167 -7.06 7.04 14.24
N GLY A 168 -7.19 7.75 15.37
CA GLY A 168 -8.31 7.58 16.30
C GLY A 168 -8.28 6.28 17.14
N ALA A 169 -7.26 5.44 16.99
CA ALA A 169 -6.98 4.35 17.91
C ALA A 169 -6.21 4.88 19.13
N GLU A 170 -6.48 4.32 20.32
CA GLU A 170 -5.77 4.59 21.55
C GLU A 170 -5.32 3.27 22.15
N VAL A 171 -4.01 3.12 22.37
CA VAL A 171 -3.39 1.88 22.83
C VAL A 171 -2.47 2.17 24.00
N ILE A 172 -2.61 1.40 25.07
CA ILE A 172 -1.76 1.47 26.25
C ILE A 172 -1.06 0.11 26.41
N LEU A 173 0.26 0.11 26.34
CA LEU A 173 1.11 -1.06 26.57
C LEU A 173 1.91 -0.84 27.85
N ARG A 174 1.57 -1.59 28.91
CA ARG A 174 2.20 -1.49 30.23
C ARG A 174 3.55 -2.20 30.29
N GLN A 175 3.72 -3.25 29.50
CA GLN A 175 4.95 -4.01 29.38
C GLN A 175 5.86 -3.40 28.33
N LYS A 176 7.16 -3.55 28.57
CA LYS A 176 8.19 -3.19 27.60
C LYS A 176 7.99 -4.00 26.31
N THR A 177 7.76 -3.31 25.21
CA THR A 177 7.48 -3.92 23.91
C THR A 177 8.65 -3.72 22.96
N LEU A 178 9.13 -4.82 22.37
CA LEU A 178 10.19 -4.83 21.36
C LEU A 178 9.56 -4.82 19.98
N GLN A 179 9.98 -3.87 19.14
CA GLN A 179 9.49 -3.78 17.76
C GLN A 179 10.61 -3.46 16.77
N HIS A 180 10.43 -3.88 15.51
CA HIS A 180 11.33 -3.46 14.45
C HIS A 180 10.98 -2.05 13.97
N ASP A 181 9.80 -1.88 13.36
CA ASP A 181 9.32 -0.57 12.91
C ASP A 181 7.98 -0.22 13.55
N VAL A 182 7.77 1.06 13.83
CA VAL A 182 6.56 1.57 14.48
C VAL A 182 6.07 2.82 13.75
N ASP A 183 4.79 2.82 13.35
CA ASP A 183 4.10 3.99 12.81
C ASP A 183 2.94 4.38 13.74
N VAL A 184 2.97 5.59 14.29
CA VAL A 184 1.96 6.10 15.23
C VAL A 184 1.14 7.20 14.57
N ALA A 185 -0.10 6.91 14.18
CA ALA A 185 -1.08 7.90 13.71
C ALA A 185 -2.25 8.13 14.68
N GLY A 186 -2.38 7.29 15.71
CA GLY A 186 -3.29 7.46 16.85
C GLY A 186 -2.53 7.81 18.14
N ILE A 187 -3.06 7.41 19.30
CA ILE A 187 -2.43 7.59 20.60
C ILE A 187 -1.79 6.27 21.04
N LEU A 188 -0.51 6.31 21.39
CA LEU A 188 0.23 5.17 21.93
C LEU A 188 0.90 5.57 23.25
N GLU A 189 0.59 4.88 24.34
CA GLU A 189 1.30 5.00 25.61
C GLU A 189 2.04 3.69 25.89
N ALA A 190 3.37 3.73 25.85
CA ALA A 190 4.17 2.51 25.95
C ALA A 190 5.61 2.75 26.41
N GLU A 191 6.25 1.69 26.90
CA GLU A 191 7.71 1.57 26.94
C GLU A 191 8.18 0.76 25.72
N LEU A 192 8.76 1.45 24.74
CA LEU A 192 9.16 0.87 23.45
C LEU A 192 10.67 0.73 23.31
N GLU A 193 11.08 -0.37 22.70
CA GLU A 193 12.42 -0.54 22.14
C GLU A 193 12.29 -0.86 20.64
N VAL A 194 12.72 0.10 19.81
CA VAL A 194 12.55 0.09 18.36
C VAL A 194 13.92 -0.07 17.70
N SER A 195 14.11 -1.20 17.02
CA SER A 195 15.39 -1.52 16.36
C SER A 195 15.55 -0.90 14.97
N GLY A 196 14.45 -0.50 14.34
CA GLY A 196 14.39 0.18 13.04
C GLY A 196 13.91 1.62 13.17
N LEU A 197 12.89 1.97 12.37
CA LEU A 197 12.32 3.31 12.29
C LEU A 197 11.07 3.44 13.16
N LEU A 198 11.06 4.46 14.01
CA LEU A 198 9.87 4.97 14.68
C LEU A 198 9.40 6.24 13.98
N THR A 199 8.18 6.23 13.46
CA THR A 199 7.54 7.40 12.85
C THR A 199 6.30 7.80 13.64
N ILE A 200 6.24 9.07 14.04
CA ILE A 200 5.02 9.68 14.58
C ILE A 200 4.40 10.51 13.45
N LYS A 201 3.25 10.06 12.97
CA LYS A 201 2.50 10.66 11.87
C LYS A 201 1.76 11.91 12.33
N ALA A 202 1.34 12.75 11.39
CA ALA A 202 0.46 13.88 11.66
C ALA A 202 -0.81 13.43 12.43
N GLY A 203 -1.10 14.07 13.57
CA GLY A 203 -2.22 13.72 14.45
C GLY A 203 -1.95 12.53 15.39
N GLY A 204 -0.83 11.83 15.24
CA GLY A 204 -0.39 10.80 16.16
C GLY A 204 0.25 11.37 17.43
N HIS A 205 0.17 10.64 18.54
CA HIS A 205 0.76 11.06 19.81
C HIS A 205 1.37 9.88 20.57
N LEU A 206 2.67 9.95 20.85
CA LEU A 206 3.41 8.93 21.59
C LEU A 206 3.75 9.39 23.00
N ARG A 207 3.41 8.58 24.01
CA ARG A 207 3.67 8.81 25.43
C ARG A 207 4.49 7.68 26.05
N GLY A 208 5.30 8.00 27.06
CA GLY A 208 6.00 7.01 27.87
C GLY A 208 7.53 7.05 27.74
N ARG A 209 8.14 5.92 27.40
CA ARG A 209 9.60 5.81 27.23
C ARG A 209 9.92 5.12 25.92
N VAL A 210 10.88 5.65 25.18
CA VAL A 210 11.24 5.15 23.86
C VAL A 210 12.74 5.02 23.76
N ASN A 211 13.22 3.83 23.40
CA ASN A 211 14.56 3.60 22.93
C ASN A 211 14.47 3.29 21.43
N SER A 212 15.00 4.14 20.56
CA SER A 212 14.90 3.94 19.09
C SER A 212 16.22 4.22 18.39
N ARG A 213 16.47 3.57 17.25
CA ARG A 213 17.62 3.93 16.39
C ARG A 213 17.35 5.15 15.53
N HIS A 214 16.15 5.21 14.94
CA HIS A 214 15.72 6.32 14.10
C HIS A 214 14.33 6.78 14.55
N LEU A 215 14.18 8.09 14.70
CA LEU A 215 12.92 8.72 15.05
C LEU A 215 12.60 9.81 14.04
N ILE A 216 11.42 9.73 13.43
CA ILE A 216 10.83 10.77 12.58
C ILE A 216 9.54 11.23 13.24
N VAL A 217 9.39 12.54 13.41
CA VAL A 217 8.15 13.16 13.84
C VAL A 217 7.68 14.06 12.71
N GLU A 218 6.53 13.73 12.13
CA GLU A 218 5.90 14.53 11.08
C GLU A 218 5.26 15.79 11.65
N ASP A 219 4.97 16.77 10.79
CA ASP A 219 4.26 17.98 11.19
C ASP A 219 2.88 17.64 11.79
N GLY A 220 2.56 18.22 12.93
CA GLY A 220 1.39 17.86 13.72
C GLY A 220 1.48 16.53 14.50
N GLY A 221 2.64 15.87 14.51
CA GLY A 221 2.91 14.70 15.36
C GLY A 221 3.31 15.11 16.79
N GLY A 222 2.75 14.44 17.79
CA GLY A 222 2.99 14.71 19.20
C GLY A 222 3.89 13.67 19.87
N LEU A 223 4.85 14.14 20.67
CA LEU A 223 5.77 13.28 21.42
C LEU A 223 5.88 13.79 22.86
N THR A 224 5.45 12.97 23.81
CA THR A 224 5.53 13.24 25.25
C THR A 224 6.12 12.02 25.95
N ALA A 225 7.40 11.76 25.67
CA ALA A 225 8.10 10.59 26.16
C ALA A 225 9.54 10.92 26.54
N ARG A 226 10.13 10.12 27.43
CA ARG A 226 11.59 10.09 27.60
C ARG A 226 12.16 9.28 26.44
N VAL A 227 12.87 9.96 25.55
CA VAL A 227 13.46 9.34 24.36
C VAL A 227 14.95 9.16 24.56
N PHE A 228 15.42 7.96 24.27
CA PHE A 228 16.82 7.66 24.06
C PHE A 228 17.03 7.26 22.59
N ILE A 229 17.93 7.96 21.91
CA ILE A 229 18.36 7.62 20.56
C ILE A 229 19.82 7.14 20.62
N TRP A 230 20.04 5.84 20.45
CA TRP A 230 21.39 5.26 20.43
C TRP A 230 21.86 5.13 18.97
N PRO A 231 23.08 5.57 18.62
CA PRO A 231 23.65 5.23 17.33
C PRO A 231 23.88 3.72 17.25
N GLN A 232 23.64 3.13 16.08
CA GLN A 232 24.05 1.76 15.81
C GLN A 232 25.57 1.68 16.00
N ALA A 233 26.05 0.87 16.95
CA ALA A 233 27.43 0.43 16.90
C ALA A 233 27.60 -0.27 15.54
N ALA A 234 28.34 0.38 14.64
CA ALA A 234 28.75 -0.23 13.38
C ALA A 234 29.56 -1.48 13.74
N GLY A 235 29.04 -2.67 13.44
CA GLY A 235 29.72 -3.94 13.67
C GLY A 235 29.49 -4.55 15.05
N ALA A 236 28.36 -5.22 15.23
CA ALA A 236 28.35 -6.48 15.98
C ALA A 236 28.08 -7.57 14.95
N GLU A 237 29.15 -7.89 14.24
CA GLU A 237 29.33 -9.09 13.46
C GLU A 237 28.83 -10.33 14.21
N ASN A 238 28.03 -11.14 13.51
CA ASN A 238 27.52 -12.42 14.00
C ASN A 238 28.68 -13.31 14.48
N GLY A 239 28.65 -13.67 15.77
CA GLY A 239 29.45 -14.76 16.34
C GLY A 239 28.55 -15.96 16.68
N PRO A 240 29.10 -17.17 16.68
CA PRO A 240 28.54 -18.41 16.09
C PRO A 240 27.27 -18.97 16.74
#